data_AF-A0A7V3T1L8-F1
#
_entry.id   AF-A0A7V3T1L8-F1
#
_cell.length_a   1.000
_cell.length_b   1.000
_cell.length_c   1.000
_cell.angle_alpha   90.00
_cell.angle_beta   90.00
_cell.angle_gamma   90.00
#
_symmetry.space_group_name_H-M   'P 1'
#
loop_
_entity.id
_entity.type
_entity.pdbx_description
1 polymer ?
#
loop_
_entity_poly.entity_id
_entity_poly.type
_entity_poly.pdbx_seq_one_letter_code
_entity_poly.pdbx_strand_id
1 'polypeptide(L)'
;MKTATLYCQNSAPVGSTINIDYAGLYGKGYKVLPWQGRDIIRDFRSKNEADKLKHRGSLEYKVPYLPTTCYFVRHGESLDNASFDNFCGISNPPLTENGFHQADLTGCCLIDAKIEKIFTSPLKRAHDTARHIKSKAGGTLIIDEI
;
A
#
# COMPACT_ATOMS: atom_id res chain seq x y z
N MET A 1 -18.93 -8.65 -12.35
CA MET A 1 -18.72 -8.55 -10.89
C MET A 1 -17.40 -7.84 -10.66
N LYS A 2 -17.38 -6.62 -10.09
CA LYS A 2 -16.11 -5.97 -9.70
C LYS A 2 -15.62 -6.68 -8.44
N THR A 3 -14.43 -7.29 -8.46
CA THR A 3 -13.85 -8.04 -7.33
C THR A 3 -13.12 -7.09 -6.39
N ALA A 4 -13.14 -7.36 -5.07
CA ALA A 4 -12.25 -6.68 -4.14
C ALA A 4 -10.79 -7.04 -4.45
N THR A 5 -9.90 -6.04 -4.48
CA THR A 5 -8.47 -6.24 -4.71
C THR A 5 -7.74 -6.18 -3.38
N LEU A 6 -7.06 -7.27 -3.03
CA LEU A 6 -6.16 -7.39 -1.88
C LEU A 6 -4.73 -7.50 -2.41
N TYR A 7 -3.85 -6.63 -1.97
CA TYR A 7 -2.41 -6.71 -2.26
C TYR A 7 -1.64 -6.99 -0.98
N CYS A 8 -0.68 -7.93 -1.05
CA CYS A 8 0.18 -8.31 0.08
C CYS A 8 1.63 -7.99 -0.28
N GLN A 9 2.28 -7.16 0.54
CA GLN A 9 3.72 -6.92 0.44
C GLN A 9 4.42 -7.61 1.62
N ASN A 10 5.30 -8.56 1.29
CA ASN A 10 6.15 -9.23 2.27
C ASN A 10 7.52 -8.57 2.32
N SER A 11 8.00 -8.29 3.53
CA SER A 11 9.38 -7.90 3.77
C SER A 11 10.28 -9.16 3.86
N ALA A 12 11.58 -9.02 3.54
CA ALA A 12 12.53 -10.13 3.66
C ALA A 12 12.83 -10.47 5.14
N PRO A 13 13.15 -11.73 5.50
CA PRO A 13 13.40 -12.13 6.88
C PRO A 13 14.57 -11.39 7.56
N VAL A 14 14.53 -11.25 8.89
CA VAL A 14 15.64 -10.66 9.66
C VAL A 14 16.93 -11.42 9.42
N GLY A 15 18.01 -10.67 9.25
CA GLY A 15 19.34 -11.24 9.07
C GLY A 15 19.58 -11.83 7.69
N SER A 16 18.55 -11.89 6.82
CA SER A 16 18.77 -12.16 5.40
C SER A 16 19.51 -10.99 4.76
N THR A 17 20.37 -11.33 3.81
CA THR A 17 20.99 -10.35 2.91
C THR A 17 20.17 -10.32 1.65
N ILE A 18 19.67 -9.13 1.29
CA ILE A 18 19.05 -8.90 0.00
C ILE A 18 19.95 -8.04 -0.87
N ASN A 19 20.03 -8.38 -2.15
CA ASN A 19 20.65 -7.52 -3.15
C ASN A 19 19.65 -6.42 -3.49
N ILE A 20 19.98 -5.20 -3.08
CA ILE A 20 19.20 -4.02 -3.42
C ILE A 20 19.93 -3.32 -4.55
N ASP A 21 19.31 -3.29 -5.72
CA ASP A 21 19.74 -2.41 -6.81
C ASP A 21 19.67 -0.96 -6.30
N TYR A 22 20.45 -0.03 -6.83
CA TYR A 22 20.22 1.38 -6.54
C TYR A 22 20.64 2.25 -7.72
N ALA A 23 20.07 3.45 -7.78
CA ALA A 23 20.49 4.49 -8.70
C ALA A 23 21.15 5.61 -7.88
N GLY A 24 22.42 5.91 -8.16
CA GLY A 24 23.18 6.90 -7.41
C GLY A 24 24.52 7.20 -8.05
N LEU A 25 25.11 8.36 -7.73
CA LEU A 25 26.50 8.65 -8.10
C LEU A 25 27.40 8.13 -6.98
N TYR A 26 28.32 7.22 -7.33
CA TYR A 26 29.32 6.72 -6.38
C TYR A 26 30.11 7.90 -5.78
N GLY A 27 30.25 7.94 -4.44
CA GLY A 27 30.99 8.99 -3.73
C GLY A 27 30.24 10.30 -3.46
N LYS A 28 29.00 10.47 -3.94
CA LYS A 28 28.08 11.53 -3.47
C LYS A 28 27.01 10.85 -2.64
N GLY A 29 26.84 11.25 -1.37
CA GLY A 29 26.03 10.56 -0.33
C GLY A 29 24.52 10.39 -0.58
N TYR A 30 24.07 10.25 -1.83
CA TYR A 30 22.71 10.03 -2.24
C TYR A 30 22.61 8.64 -2.90
N LYS A 31 22.22 7.63 -2.12
CA LYS A 31 21.81 6.32 -2.62
C LYS A 31 20.28 6.34 -2.75
N VAL A 32 19.75 6.22 -3.96
CA VAL A 32 18.29 6.14 -4.18
C VAL A 32 17.91 4.69 -4.43
N LEU A 33 16.97 4.18 -3.63
CA LEU A 33 16.58 2.77 -3.62
C LEU A 33 15.62 2.48 -4.80
N PRO A 34 15.51 1.23 -5.29
CA PRO A 34 14.76 0.90 -6.52
C PRO A 34 13.28 1.21 -6.44
N TRP A 35 12.72 1.11 -5.24
CA TRP A 35 11.31 1.42 -4.95
C TRP A 35 11.05 2.92 -4.82
N GLN A 36 12.09 3.73 -4.60
CA GLN A 36 12.02 5.17 -4.77
C GLN A 36 12.09 5.44 -6.27
N GLY A 37 10.94 5.24 -6.92
CA GLY A 37 10.83 5.17 -8.38
C GLY A 37 11.40 6.39 -9.12
N ARG A 38 11.67 6.19 -10.41
CA ARG A 38 12.18 7.20 -11.36
C ARG A 38 11.36 8.51 -11.36
N ASP A 39 10.10 8.43 -10.96
CA ASP A 39 9.16 9.56 -10.95
C ASP A 39 9.41 10.52 -9.77
N ILE A 40 10.05 10.07 -8.69
CA ILE A 40 10.44 10.90 -7.54
C ILE A 40 11.71 11.72 -7.85
N ILE A 41 12.47 11.32 -8.88
CA ILE A 41 13.79 11.89 -9.22
C ILE A 41 13.69 13.04 -10.24
N ARG A 42 12.53 13.24 -10.89
CA ARG A 42 12.40 14.14 -12.05
C ARG A 42 12.30 15.62 -11.72
N ASP A 43 11.72 16.01 -10.59
CA ASP A 43 11.32 17.42 -10.41
C ASP A 43 12.48 18.41 -10.23
N PHE A 44 13.72 17.95 -10.01
CA PHE A 44 14.85 18.85 -9.77
C PHE A 44 16.10 18.58 -10.62
N ARG A 45 16.08 17.64 -11.57
CA ARG A 45 17.30 17.23 -12.31
C ARG A 45 17.12 17.28 -13.81
N SER A 46 18.15 17.75 -14.51
CA SER A 46 18.20 17.72 -15.97
C SER A 46 18.32 16.29 -16.51
N LYS A 47 17.91 16.07 -17.77
CA LYS A 47 18.02 14.76 -18.46
C LYS A 47 19.45 14.20 -18.41
N ASN A 48 20.46 15.06 -18.57
CA ASN A 48 21.88 14.68 -18.51
C ASN A 48 22.31 14.21 -17.11
N GLU A 49 21.74 14.76 -16.03
CA GLU A 49 22.03 14.31 -14.67
C GLU A 49 21.35 12.97 -14.36
N ALA A 50 20.12 12.78 -14.84
CA ALA A 50 19.42 11.50 -14.76
C ALA A 50 20.17 10.39 -15.51
N ASP A 51 20.76 10.71 -16.67
CA ASP A 51 21.55 9.76 -17.45
C ASP A 51 22.87 9.37 -16.75
N LYS A 52 23.48 10.27 -15.97
CA LYS A 52 24.68 9.98 -15.16
C LYS A 52 24.38 9.11 -13.92
N LEU A 53 23.14 9.10 -13.43
CA LEU A 53 22.69 8.26 -12.30
C LEU A 53 22.43 6.80 -12.67
N LYS A 54 22.65 6.41 -13.94
CA LYS A 54 22.39 5.06 -14.48
C LYS A 54 23.36 3.98 -14.00
N HIS A 55 24.37 4.30 -13.17
CA HIS A 55 25.21 3.27 -12.57
C HIS A 55 24.40 2.44 -11.57
N ARG A 56 23.95 1.27 -12.03
CA ARG A 56 23.37 0.22 -11.20
C ARG A 56 24.49 -0.44 -10.41
N GLY A 57 24.55 -0.17 -9.12
CA GLY A 57 25.23 -1.03 -8.16
C GLY A 57 24.22 -1.93 -7.48
N SER A 58 24.67 -3.08 -6.99
CA SER A 58 23.91 -3.88 -6.04
C SER A 58 24.62 -3.78 -4.69
N LEU A 59 23.88 -3.48 -3.64
CA LEU A 59 24.41 -3.47 -2.28
C LEU A 59 23.82 -4.66 -1.52
N GLU A 60 24.68 -5.37 -0.78
CA GLU A 60 24.24 -6.28 0.26
C GLU A 60 23.65 -5.48 1.42
N TYR A 61 22.34 -5.61 1.62
CA TYR A 61 21.66 -5.02 2.76
C TYR A 61 21.20 -6.12 3.71
N LYS A 62 21.71 -6.08 4.95
CA LYS A 62 21.28 -6.98 6.02
C LYS A 62 20.02 -6.41 6.65
N VAL A 63 18.91 -7.13 6.53
CA VAL A 63 17.61 -6.69 7.06
C VAL A 63 17.68 -6.65 8.60
N PRO A 64 17.62 -5.47 9.23
CA PRO A 64 17.85 -5.33 10.66
C PRO A 64 16.58 -5.51 11.51
N TYR A 65 15.39 -5.60 10.89
CA TYR A 65 14.10 -5.62 11.57
C TYR A 65 13.22 -6.78 11.11
N LEU A 66 12.32 -7.24 11.99
CA LEU A 66 11.34 -8.28 11.65
C LEU A 66 10.55 -7.89 10.40
N PRO A 67 10.33 -8.82 9.47
CA PRO A 67 9.58 -8.51 8.26
C PRO A 67 8.16 -8.07 8.65
N THR A 68 7.81 -6.85 8.28
CA THR A 68 6.42 -6.38 8.37
C THR A 68 5.68 -6.82 7.11
N THR A 69 4.54 -7.50 7.28
CA THR A 69 3.62 -7.80 6.17
C THR A 69 2.54 -6.73 6.13
N CYS A 70 2.40 -6.07 4.98
CA CYS A 70 1.39 -5.04 4.77
C CYS A 70 0.34 -5.53 3.76
N TYR A 71 -0.93 -5.43 4.16
CA TYR A 71 -2.07 -5.69 3.29
C TYR A 71 -2.70 -4.36 2.87
N PHE A 72 -2.86 -4.17 1.57
CA PHE A 72 -3.57 -3.02 1.01
C PHE A 72 -4.93 -3.48 0.50
N VAL A 73 -5.97 -2.84 1.02
CA VAL A 73 -7.37 -3.15 0.71
C VAL A 73 -8.03 -1.90 0.16
N ARG A 74 -8.57 -1.99 -1.05
CA ARG A 74 -9.49 -0.97 -1.57
C ARG A 74 -10.85 -1.12 -0.89
N HIS A 75 -11.51 0.01 -0.59
CA HIS A 75 -12.87 -0.01 -0.04
C HIS A 75 -13.83 -0.82 -0.94
N GLY A 76 -14.85 -1.43 -0.32
CA GLY A 76 -15.92 -2.11 -1.04
C GLY A 76 -16.70 -1.17 -1.97
N GLU A 77 -17.52 -1.73 -2.85
CA GLU A 77 -18.36 -0.95 -3.76
C GLU A 77 -19.21 0.09 -3.01
N SER A 78 -19.17 1.35 -3.46
CA SER A 78 -20.01 2.45 -2.97
C SER A 78 -21.15 2.78 -3.94
N LEU A 79 -22.17 3.50 -3.46
CA LEU A 79 -23.29 3.93 -4.31
C LEU A 79 -22.82 4.71 -5.57
N ASP A 80 -21.84 5.60 -5.42
CA ASP A 80 -21.29 6.34 -6.56
C ASP A 80 -20.56 5.42 -7.56
N ASN A 81 -19.88 4.37 -7.08
CA ASN A 81 -19.21 3.39 -7.95
C ASN A 81 -20.20 2.50 -8.73
N ALA A 82 -21.39 2.28 -8.17
CA ALA A 82 -22.48 1.55 -8.80
C ALA A 82 -23.26 2.40 -9.80
N SER A 83 -23.27 3.73 -9.63
CA SER A 83 -24.05 4.67 -10.46
C SER A 83 -23.36 5.08 -11.77
N PHE A 84 -22.23 4.45 -12.12
CA PHE A 84 -21.47 4.54 -13.38
C PHE A 84 -20.94 5.91 -13.85
N ASP A 85 -21.36 7.06 -13.30
CA ASP A 85 -21.11 8.37 -13.94
C ASP A 85 -20.48 9.47 -13.06
N ASN A 86 -20.00 9.16 -11.85
CA ASN A 86 -19.45 10.17 -10.92
C ASN A 86 -17.97 9.93 -10.59
N PHE A 87 -17.13 10.93 -10.87
CA PHE A 87 -15.79 11.03 -10.28
C PHE A 87 -15.92 11.20 -8.76
N CYS A 88 -15.71 10.13 -8.02
CA CYS A 88 -15.77 10.11 -6.57
C CYS A 88 -14.51 10.76 -5.99
N GLY A 89 -14.44 12.09 -6.03
CA GLY A 89 -13.37 12.86 -5.38
C GLY A 89 -13.51 12.78 -3.86
N ILE A 90 -13.84 13.91 -3.23
CA ILE A 90 -14.05 14.04 -1.78
C ILE A 90 -15.48 13.62 -1.38
N SER A 91 -16.32 13.17 -2.33
CA SER A 91 -17.66 12.66 -2.01
C SER A 91 -17.54 11.50 -1.01
N ASN A 92 -18.49 11.42 -0.08
CA ASN A 92 -18.50 10.44 1.01
C ASN A 92 -19.68 9.45 0.90
N PRO A 93 -19.87 8.78 -0.25
CA PRO A 93 -20.98 7.86 -0.43
C PRO A 93 -20.80 6.64 0.49
N PRO A 94 -21.90 6.08 1.02
CA PRO A 94 -21.85 4.83 1.76
C PRO A 94 -21.55 3.65 0.83
N LEU A 95 -21.18 2.51 1.43
CA LEU A 95 -21.09 1.23 0.73
C LEU A 95 -22.47 0.76 0.25
N THR A 96 -22.50 0.00 -0.85
CA THR A 96 -23.66 -0.80 -1.25
C THR A 96 -23.73 -2.07 -0.40
N GLU A 97 -24.85 -2.81 -0.46
CA GLU A 97 -24.94 -4.14 0.17
C GLU A 97 -23.84 -5.09 -0.34
N ASN A 98 -23.55 -5.02 -1.64
CA ASN A 98 -22.45 -5.76 -2.25
C ASN A 98 -21.08 -5.27 -1.72
N GLY A 99 -20.90 -3.98 -1.49
CA GLY A 99 -19.69 -3.43 -0.86
C GLY A 99 -19.47 -3.95 0.56
N PHE A 100 -20.54 -4.09 1.36
CA PHE A 100 -20.45 -4.73 2.68
C PHE A 100 -20.10 -6.21 2.57
N HIS A 101 -20.72 -6.94 1.63
CA HIS A 101 -20.40 -8.34 1.40
C HIS A 101 -18.93 -8.56 0.99
N GLN A 102 -18.38 -7.69 0.13
CA GLN A 102 -16.97 -7.68 -0.24
C GLN A 102 -16.05 -7.46 0.96
N ALA A 103 -16.42 -6.55 1.86
CA ALA A 103 -15.65 -6.26 3.07
C ALA A 103 -15.65 -7.47 4.03
N ASP A 104 -16.80 -8.13 4.20
CA ASP A 104 -16.92 -9.34 5.02
C ASP A 104 -16.07 -10.50 4.47
N LEU A 105 -16.14 -10.76 3.15
CA LEU A 105 -15.32 -11.78 2.51
C LEU A 105 -13.82 -11.49 2.66
N THR A 106 -13.42 -10.23 2.50
CA THR A 106 -12.03 -9.80 2.71
C THR A 106 -11.60 -10.06 4.15
N GLY A 107 -12.46 -9.77 5.12
CA GLY A 107 -12.24 -10.08 6.53
C GLY A 107 -12.05 -11.57 6.77
N CYS A 108 -12.89 -12.42 6.17
CA CYS A 108 -12.76 -13.88 6.27
C CYS A 108 -11.43 -14.38 5.70
N CYS A 109 -10.97 -13.84 4.57
CA CYS A 109 -9.68 -14.20 3.97
C CYS A 109 -8.47 -13.82 4.84
N LEU A 110 -8.65 -12.91 5.80
CA LEU A 110 -7.57 -12.39 6.66
C LEU A 110 -7.60 -12.93 8.09
N ILE A 111 -8.49 -13.88 8.41
CA ILE A 111 -8.61 -14.47 9.76
C ILE A 111 -7.26 -15.04 10.22
N ASP A 112 -6.59 -15.82 9.37
CA ASP A 112 -5.33 -16.49 9.71
C ASP A 112 -4.10 -15.58 9.59
N ALA A 113 -4.27 -14.37 9.06
CA ALA A 113 -3.19 -13.40 8.86
C ALA A 113 -2.76 -12.69 10.16
N LYS A 114 -3.49 -12.89 11.27
CA LYS A 114 -3.18 -12.32 12.60
C LYS A 114 -2.97 -10.80 12.55
N ILE A 115 -3.92 -10.10 11.96
CA ILE A 115 -3.84 -8.64 11.76
C ILE A 115 -3.75 -7.91 13.10
N GLU A 116 -2.64 -7.20 13.32
CA GLU A 116 -2.41 -6.44 14.55
C GLU A 116 -3.05 -5.05 14.50
N LYS A 117 -2.93 -4.38 13.35
CA LYS A 117 -3.39 -2.99 13.13
C LYS A 117 -4.04 -2.85 11.76
N ILE A 118 -5.08 -2.02 11.70
CA ILE A 118 -5.78 -1.64 10.47
C ILE A 118 -5.80 -0.12 10.42
N PHE A 119 -5.26 0.46 9.34
CA PHE A 119 -5.29 1.90 9.08
C PHE A 119 -6.33 2.20 8.02
N THR A 120 -7.12 3.26 8.21
CA THR A 120 -8.14 3.69 7.24
C THR A 120 -8.22 5.21 7.15
N SER A 121 -8.52 5.71 5.95
CA SER A 121 -8.98 7.09 5.75
C SER A 121 -10.30 7.36 6.51
N PRO A 122 -10.59 8.62 6.91
CA PRO A 122 -11.85 9.00 7.54
C PRO A 122 -13.07 8.90 6.61
N LEU A 123 -12.88 8.67 5.31
CA LEU A 123 -13.98 8.49 4.36
C LEU A 123 -14.82 7.28 4.76
N LYS A 124 -16.15 7.47 4.86
CA LYS A 124 -17.14 6.51 5.35
C LYS A 124 -17.03 5.16 4.65
N ARG A 125 -16.87 5.11 3.33
CA ARG A 125 -16.68 3.86 2.58
C ARG A 125 -15.44 3.07 2.98
N ALA A 126 -14.31 3.76 3.24
CA ALA A 126 -13.06 3.14 3.66
C ALA A 126 -13.17 2.68 5.11
N HIS A 127 -13.67 3.56 5.98
CA HIS A 127 -13.91 3.26 7.39
C HIS A 127 -14.88 2.08 7.58
N ASP A 128 -16.00 2.06 6.87
CA ASP A 128 -16.97 0.97 6.94
C ASP A 128 -16.37 -0.36 6.46
N THR A 129 -15.59 -0.34 5.37
CA THR A 129 -14.86 -1.53 4.89
C THR A 129 -13.90 -2.04 5.98
N ALA A 130 -13.10 -1.15 6.56
CA ALA A 130 -12.12 -1.49 7.60
C ALA A 130 -12.80 -2.03 8.87
N ARG A 131 -13.95 -1.47 9.26
CA ARG A 131 -14.75 -1.95 10.39
C ARG A 131 -15.27 -3.37 10.19
N HIS A 132 -15.73 -3.69 8.98
CA HIS A 132 -16.20 -5.05 8.65
C HIS A 132 -15.04 -6.05 8.65
N ILE A 133 -13.89 -5.69 8.05
CA ILE A 133 -12.68 -6.52 8.10
C ILE A 133 -12.25 -6.77 9.55
N LYS A 134 -12.19 -5.72 10.39
CA LYS A 134 -11.88 -5.84 11.82
C LYS A 134 -12.80 -6.85 12.52
N SER A 135 -14.10 -6.82 12.21
CA SER A 135 -15.07 -7.72 12.85
C SER A 135 -14.79 -9.20 12.59
N LYS A 136 -14.05 -9.53 11.53
CA LYS A 136 -13.68 -10.89 11.14
C LYS A 136 -12.22 -11.23 11.51
N ALA A 137 -11.28 -10.36 11.13
CA ALA A 137 -9.83 -10.61 11.23
C ALA A 137 -9.19 -10.08 12.52
N GLY A 138 -9.91 -9.27 13.31
CA GLY A 138 -9.39 -8.65 14.52
C GLY A 138 -8.55 -7.39 14.27
N GLY A 139 -7.65 -7.10 15.21
CA GLY A 139 -6.74 -5.96 15.15
C GLY A 139 -7.30 -4.63 15.66
N THR A 140 -6.38 -3.68 15.89
CA THR A 140 -6.72 -2.31 16.30
C THR A 140 -6.99 -1.46 15.07
N LEU A 141 -8.19 -0.88 14.99
CA LEU A 141 -8.56 0.05 13.93
C LEU A 141 -8.10 1.46 14.29
N ILE A 142 -7.37 2.09 13.39
CA ILE A 142 -6.81 3.44 13.49
C ILE A 142 -7.32 4.23 12.30
N ILE A 143 -7.95 5.37 12.56
CA ILE A 143 -8.37 6.32 11.53
C ILE A 143 -7.24 7.32 11.34
N ASP A 144 -6.79 7.49 10.10
CA ASP A 144 -5.68 8.35 9.74
C ASP A 144 -6.21 9.50 8.86
N GLU A 145 -6.12 10.74 9.36
CA GLU A 145 -6.77 11.93 8.81
C GLU A 145 -5.93 12.72 7.78
N ILE A 146 -4.76 12.20 7.39
CA ILE A 146 -3.78 12.89 6.51
C ILE A 146 -4.39 13.24 5.13
#